data_AF-A0A061ETV8-F1
#
_entry.id   AF-A0A061ETV8-F1
#
_cell.length_a   1.000
_cell.length_b   1.000
_cell.length_c   1.000
_cell.angle_alpha   90.00
_cell.angle_beta   90.00
_cell.angle_gamma   90.00
#
_symmetry.space_group_name_H-M   'P 1'
#
loop_
_entity.id
_entity.type
_entity.pdbx_description
1 polymer ?
#
loop_
_entity_poly.entity_id
_entity_poly.type
_entity_poly.pdbx_seq_one_letter_code
_entity_poly.pdbx_strand_id
1 'polypeptide(L)'
;MASISTCLTLLPKSRLFTTKPSVSLKFFPGIQTLTSCPTSPRKTGNFFRPRVSFPVVKASLDVGSNSIRPGGAVETDKLPSDVRKRTMEAVDALGGRVTIGDVSSKAGLNLNQAQKALQALASDTNGFLEVSDEGDVLYVFPKDYRAKLAAKSLRIRFEPWVDKAKAALEYLVRVSFGTALIASIVLVYTTIIALITSRSDEDNRGRRGRSYDTGFTFYFSPTDLFWYWDPYYYRRRRLRTDDDEKMNFIESVFSFVFGDGDPNQGIEEERWKLIGQYIASNGGVVAAEELAPYLDLQTTNGAMSDESYVLPVLLRFDGQPEIDEEGNILYRFPSLQRTASSQRSGRKEYVGRRWSDWVGGIEKFFREKKWQFSKTSSSETAMVFGLGGINLFGVIILGAMLKDTAAVTPSGFIKFVTDIFPLLQIYAGSFFAIPLLRWFIIRQRNTDIEKRNQVREQFARALELPDLSLRRKLLSARDMAQKTVIGPDRIVYSTDRDLVEQDYEAREWDRRFREIEKSE
;
A
#
# COMPACT_ATOMS: atom_id res chain seq x y z
N MET A 1 42.14 -15.24 -62.42
CA MET A 1 42.28 -16.08 -61.21
C MET A 1 40.86 -16.41 -60.77
N ALA A 2 40.25 -17.50 -61.25
CA ALA A 2 40.26 -18.83 -60.61
C ALA A 2 39.98 -18.71 -59.09
N SER A 3 38.94 -19.27 -58.48
CA SER A 3 38.01 -20.32 -58.90
C SER A 3 36.94 -20.53 -57.80
N ILE A 4 35.72 -20.94 -58.21
CA ILE A 4 34.82 -21.93 -57.55
C ILE A 4 34.16 -21.47 -56.22
N SER A 5 32.87 -21.08 -56.16
CA SER A 5 31.61 -21.84 -56.36
C SER A 5 31.41 -23.02 -55.39
N THR A 6 30.53 -22.87 -54.39
CA THR A 6 29.46 -23.86 -54.16
C THR A 6 28.37 -23.32 -53.22
N CYS A 7 27.19 -23.17 -53.81
CA CYS A 7 25.89 -23.12 -53.16
C CYS A 7 25.48 -24.56 -52.82
N LEU A 8 24.87 -24.82 -51.66
CA LEU A 8 24.00 -25.98 -51.45
C LEU A 8 23.02 -25.73 -50.29
N THR A 9 21.78 -25.49 -50.69
CA THR A 9 20.53 -25.58 -49.94
C THR A 9 20.23 -27.01 -49.47
N LEU A 10 19.58 -27.20 -48.31
CA LEU A 10 18.36 -28.04 -48.10
C LEU A 10 18.04 -28.28 -46.60
N LEU A 11 16.94 -27.68 -46.14
CA LEU A 11 15.79 -28.14 -45.30
C LEU A 11 15.96 -29.14 -44.09
N PRO A 12 14.95 -29.25 -43.19
CA PRO A 12 15.13 -29.07 -41.75
C PRO A 12 15.09 -30.39 -40.97
N LYS A 13 15.68 -30.40 -39.77
CA LYS A 13 15.47 -31.50 -38.81
C LYS A 13 15.03 -30.95 -37.45
N SER A 14 13.74 -31.09 -37.24
CA SER A 14 13.06 -31.08 -35.96
C SER A 14 13.76 -32.02 -34.97
N ARG A 15 14.15 -31.49 -33.81
CA ARG A 15 14.31 -32.28 -32.59
C ARG A 15 13.62 -31.56 -31.44
N LEU A 16 12.40 -32.00 -31.23
CA LEU A 16 11.63 -31.88 -30.00
C LEU A 16 12.50 -32.33 -28.82
N PHE A 17 12.78 -31.42 -27.89
CA PHE A 17 13.12 -31.81 -26.52
C PHE A 17 11.93 -31.49 -25.64
N THR A 18 11.13 -32.53 -25.47
CA THR A 18 10.05 -32.63 -24.51
C THR A 18 10.66 -32.75 -23.11
N THR A 19 10.33 -31.82 -22.22
CA THR A 19 10.52 -32.01 -20.78
C THR A 19 9.13 -32.02 -20.15
N LYS A 20 8.64 -33.23 -19.89
CA LYS A 20 7.46 -33.48 -19.03
C LYS A 20 7.84 -33.14 -17.59
N PRO A 21 6.90 -32.58 -16.83
CA PRO A 21 6.65 -33.11 -15.50
C PRO A 21 5.21 -33.59 -15.41
N SER A 22 5.06 -34.91 -15.33
CA SER A 22 3.85 -35.59 -14.90
C SER A 22 3.86 -35.68 -13.37
N VAL A 23 2.99 -34.94 -12.68
CA VAL A 23 2.52 -35.35 -11.34
C VAL A 23 1.03 -35.09 -11.25
N SER A 24 0.31 -36.20 -11.35
CA SER A 24 -1.12 -36.37 -11.11
C SER A 24 -1.43 -36.29 -9.62
N LEU A 25 -2.56 -35.62 -9.35
CA LEU A 25 -3.52 -35.83 -8.26
C LEU A 25 -3.28 -37.08 -7.40
N LYS A 26 -3.07 -36.87 -6.09
CA LYS A 26 -3.34 -37.87 -5.06
C LYS A 26 -4.57 -37.42 -4.27
N PHE A 27 -5.69 -38.02 -4.63
CA PHE A 27 -6.92 -38.07 -3.86
C PHE A 27 -6.74 -39.04 -2.67
N PHE A 28 -7.41 -38.72 -1.58
CA PHE A 28 -7.43 -39.40 -0.28
C PHE A 28 -7.75 -40.91 -0.36
N PRO A 29 -7.07 -41.77 0.42
CA PRO A 29 -7.58 -43.09 0.75
C PRO A 29 -8.22 -43.12 2.15
N GLY A 30 -9.48 -43.55 2.17
CA GLY A 30 -9.90 -44.74 2.93
C GLY A 30 -9.70 -44.75 4.43
N ILE A 31 -10.77 -44.44 5.15
CA ILE A 31 -11.03 -44.94 6.51
C ILE A 31 -11.14 -46.46 6.44
N GLN A 32 -10.26 -47.19 7.16
CA GLN A 32 -10.53 -48.55 7.59
C GLN A 32 -10.15 -48.77 9.05
N THR A 33 -11.16 -49.31 9.72
CA THR A 33 -11.30 -49.74 11.11
C THR A 33 -10.39 -50.90 11.48
N LEU A 34 -9.86 -50.89 12.71
CA LEU A 34 -9.20 -52.03 13.33
C LEU A 34 -10.10 -52.69 14.38
N THR A 35 -10.52 -53.90 14.03
CA THR A 35 -10.52 -55.15 14.82
C THR A 35 -11.15 -55.20 16.23
N SER A 36 -12.19 -56.03 16.34
CA SER A 36 -12.31 -57.00 17.43
C SER A 36 -13.11 -58.24 16.99
N CYS A 37 -12.49 -59.40 17.08
CA CYS A 37 -13.08 -60.75 17.04
C CYS A 37 -13.32 -61.25 18.49
N PRO A 38 -13.96 -62.42 18.77
CA PRO A 38 -14.74 -63.32 17.91
C PRO A 38 -16.04 -63.87 18.58
N THR A 39 -16.75 -64.72 17.81
CA THR A 39 -17.55 -65.89 18.26
C THR A 39 -18.78 -65.71 19.15
N SER A 40 -19.95 -65.97 18.56
CA SER A 40 -21.10 -66.57 19.27
C SER A 40 -21.11 -68.08 19.06
N PRO A 41 -21.68 -68.89 19.97
CA PRO A 41 -23.04 -69.36 19.67
C PRO A 41 -23.97 -69.59 20.88
N ARG A 42 -25.28 -69.60 20.55
CA ARG A 42 -26.38 -70.38 21.13
C ARG A 42 -27.06 -69.95 22.45
N LYS A 43 -28.40 -69.93 22.32
CA LYS A 43 -29.48 -70.42 23.21
C LYS A 43 -30.28 -69.42 24.07
N THR A 44 -31.55 -69.27 23.62
CA THR A 44 -32.83 -69.45 24.36
C THR A 44 -33.12 -68.66 25.63
N GLY A 45 -34.30 -68.01 25.64
CA GLY A 45 -35.08 -67.81 26.87
C GLY A 45 -35.99 -66.59 26.84
N ASN A 46 -37.23 -66.76 26.35
CA ASN A 46 -38.35 -65.91 26.79
C ASN A 46 -38.54 -66.07 28.30
N PHE A 47 -38.93 -65.01 29.03
CA PHE A 47 -40.13 -65.00 29.88
C PHE A 47 -40.29 -63.72 30.75
N PHE A 48 -41.53 -63.20 30.72
CA PHE A 48 -42.33 -62.45 31.71
C PHE A 48 -42.00 -61.00 32.17
N ARG A 49 -42.82 -60.08 31.61
CA ARG A 49 -43.58 -58.89 32.14
C ARG A 49 -43.63 -58.62 33.68
N PRO A 50 -44.29 -57.54 34.16
CA PRO A 50 -44.18 -56.08 33.90
C PRO A 50 -44.21 -55.24 35.22
N ARG A 51 -43.91 -53.92 35.20
CA ARG A 51 -44.69 -52.88 35.94
C ARG A 51 -44.22 -51.45 35.66
N VAL A 52 -45.25 -50.63 35.44
CA VAL A 52 -45.38 -49.21 35.09
C VAL A 52 -44.64 -48.23 36.03
N SER A 53 -44.04 -47.19 35.45
CA SER A 53 -44.18 -45.77 35.90
C SER A 53 -43.53 -44.83 34.89
N PHE A 54 -44.30 -43.96 34.24
CA PHE A 54 -43.79 -42.90 33.37
C PHE A 54 -43.15 -41.78 34.21
N PRO A 55 -41.94 -41.33 33.89
CA PRO A 55 -41.50 -39.98 34.21
C PRO A 55 -41.52 -39.11 32.95
N VAL A 56 -42.09 -37.92 33.12
CA VAL A 56 -42.09 -36.78 32.21
C VAL A 56 -40.66 -36.53 31.70
N VAL A 57 -40.45 -36.68 30.39
CA VAL A 57 -39.20 -36.32 29.73
C VAL A 57 -39.15 -34.79 29.61
N LYS A 58 -38.56 -34.13 30.60
CA LYS A 58 -37.87 -32.86 30.37
C LYS A 58 -36.55 -33.23 29.68
N ALA A 59 -36.47 -32.96 28.38
CA ALA A 59 -35.21 -33.04 27.65
C ALA A 59 -34.28 -31.91 28.13
N SER A 60 -33.47 -32.19 29.14
CA SER A 60 -32.23 -31.46 29.38
C SER A 60 -31.22 -31.94 28.33
N LEU A 61 -31.20 -31.26 27.18
CA LEU A 61 -30.05 -31.31 26.30
C LEU A 61 -28.95 -30.48 26.98
N ASP A 62 -27.99 -31.19 27.58
CA ASP A 62 -26.63 -30.67 27.81
C ASP A 62 -26.02 -30.36 26.44
N VAL A 63 -26.36 -29.18 25.94
CA VAL A 63 -25.59 -28.54 24.87
C VAL A 63 -24.32 -28.06 25.53
N GLY A 64 -23.24 -28.81 25.31
CA GLY A 64 -21.88 -28.37 25.59
C GLY A 64 -21.72 -26.92 25.16
N SER A 65 -21.23 -26.10 26.07
CA SER A 65 -21.13 -24.64 26.03
C SER A 65 -20.14 -24.10 24.98
N ASN A 66 -20.25 -24.56 23.74
CA ASN A 66 -19.74 -23.90 22.55
C ASN A 66 -20.90 -23.35 21.72
N SER A 67 -21.88 -22.75 22.40
CA SER A 67 -22.79 -21.81 21.75
C SER A 67 -21.96 -20.71 21.11
N ILE A 68 -22.02 -20.61 19.79
CA ILE A 68 -21.60 -19.43 19.03
C ILE A 68 -22.29 -18.22 19.67
N ARG A 69 -21.60 -17.52 20.56
CA ARG A 69 -22.00 -16.19 21.02
C ARG A 69 -21.39 -15.20 20.04
N PRO A 70 -22.14 -14.62 19.08
CA PRO A 70 -21.67 -13.41 18.43
C PRO A 70 -21.58 -12.35 19.53
N GLY A 71 -20.38 -11.83 19.83
CA GLY A 71 -20.24 -10.77 20.83
C GLY A 71 -18.94 -10.69 21.61
N GLY A 72 -18.05 -11.68 21.54
CA GLY A 72 -16.74 -11.61 22.21
C GLY A 72 -15.63 -10.98 21.35
N ALA A 73 -15.63 -11.27 20.05
CA ALA A 73 -14.61 -10.79 19.13
C ALA A 73 -15.06 -9.51 18.41
N VAL A 74 -14.16 -8.54 18.35
CA VAL A 74 -14.33 -7.32 17.56
C VAL A 74 -14.12 -7.68 16.09
N GLU A 75 -15.16 -7.59 15.26
CA GLU A 75 -15.08 -8.00 13.85
C GLU A 75 -14.13 -7.10 13.05
N THR A 76 -14.04 -5.82 13.42
CA THR A 76 -13.11 -4.86 12.82
C THR A 76 -11.63 -5.15 13.11
N ASP A 77 -11.31 -6.01 14.10
CA ASP A 77 -9.94 -6.44 14.37
C ASP A 77 -9.47 -7.54 13.42
N LYS A 78 -10.38 -8.25 12.74
CA LYS A 78 -10.06 -9.24 11.71
C LYS A 78 -9.69 -8.61 10.37
N LEU A 79 -10.03 -7.33 10.16
CA LEU A 79 -9.74 -6.61 8.93
C LEU A 79 -8.29 -6.13 8.88
N PRO A 80 -7.70 -6.01 7.68
CA PRO A 80 -6.46 -5.25 7.50
C PRO A 80 -6.63 -3.80 7.98
N SER A 81 -5.61 -3.26 8.64
CA SER A 81 -5.60 -1.88 9.18
C SER A 81 -5.90 -0.85 8.09
N ASP A 82 -5.36 -1.05 6.90
CA ASP A 82 -5.41 -0.09 5.80
C ASP A 82 -6.83 -0.04 5.19
N VAL A 83 -7.45 -1.20 5.00
CA VAL A 83 -8.86 -1.31 4.56
C VAL A 83 -9.77 -0.61 5.56
N ARG A 84 -9.60 -0.90 6.85
CA ARG A 84 -10.40 -0.28 7.92
C ARG A 84 -10.24 1.24 7.95
N LYS A 85 -9.00 1.76 7.94
CA LYS A 85 -8.73 3.21 7.95
C LYS A 85 -9.36 3.90 6.74
N ARG A 86 -9.16 3.36 5.53
CA ARG A 86 -9.72 3.93 4.31
C ARG A 86 -11.25 3.88 4.27
N THR A 87 -11.87 2.81 4.77
CA THR A 87 -13.33 2.76 4.93
C THR A 87 -13.83 3.83 5.89
N MET A 88 -13.20 3.98 7.06
CA MET A 88 -13.57 5.02 8.02
C MET A 88 -13.39 6.44 7.46
N GLU A 89 -12.33 6.69 6.70
CA GLU A 89 -12.11 7.99 6.03
C GLU A 89 -13.17 8.26 4.97
N ALA A 90 -13.56 7.25 4.19
CA ALA A 90 -14.62 7.37 3.20
C ALA A 90 -15.99 7.64 3.85
N VAL A 91 -16.33 6.90 4.91
CA VAL A 91 -17.58 7.08 5.67
C VAL A 91 -17.69 8.50 6.23
N ASP A 92 -16.61 9.01 6.83
CA ASP A 92 -16.55 10.39 7.33
C ASP A 92 -16.73 11.42 6.23
N ALA A 93 -16.03 11.23 5.10
CA ALA A 93 -16.09 12.16 3.97
C ALA A 93 -17.49 12.22 3.33
N LEU A 94 -18.28 11.15 3.47
CA LEU A 94 -19.63 11.03 2.94
C LEU A 94 -20.72 11.37 3.97
N GLY A 95 -20.35 11.74 5.20
CA GLY A 95 -21.30 12.20 6.22
C GLY A 95 -22.02 11.08 6.98
N GLY A 96 -21.49 9.85 6.98
CA GLY A 96 -21.97 8.75 7.83
C GLY A 96 -23.10 7.90 7.25
N ARG A 97 -23.76 8.30 6.16
CA ARG A 97 -24.75 7.49 5.41
C ARG A 97 -24.16 7.14 4.04
N VAL A 98 -23.90 5.86 3.80
CA VAL A 98 -23.10 5.42 2.65
C VAL A 98 -23.62 4.14 1.99
N THR A 99 -23.42 4.02 0.68
CA THR A 99 -23.54 2.76 -0.05
C THR A 99 -22.19 2.04 -0.13
N ILE A 100 -22.21 0.75 -0.51
CA ILE A 100 -20.98 -0.02 -0.80
C ILE A 100 -20.21 0.64 -1.95
N GLY A 101 -20.91 1.14 -2.97
CA GLY A 101 -20.33 1.84 -4.12
C GLY A 101 -19.67 3.17 -3.75
N ASP A 102 -20.30 3.97 -2.88
CA ASP A 102 -19.73 5.24 -2.43
C ASP A 102 -18.42 5.03 -1.66
N VAL A 103 -18.36 4.03 -0.78
CA VAL A 103 -17.13 3.69 -0.07
C VAL A 103 -16.08 3.11 -1.01
N SER A 104 -16.47 2.22 -1.90
CA SER A 104 -15.58 1.59 -2.88
C SER A 104 -14.91 2.61 -3.79
N SER A 105 -15.70 3.54 -4.37
CA SER A 105 -15.19 4.64 -5.20
C SER A 105 -14.27 5.56 -4.43
N LYS A 106 -14.68 6.00 -3.22
CA LYS A 106 -13.95 6.99 -2.45
C LYS A 106 -12.67 6.45 -1.82
N ALA A 107 -12.68 5.19 -1.40
CA ALA A 107 -11.55 4.51 -0.75
C ALA A 107 -10.65 3.72 -1.72
N GLY A 108 -11.10 3.49 -2.96
CA GLY A 108 -10.41 2.63 -3.93
C GLY A 108 -10.38 1.16 -3.49
N LEU A 109 -11.37 0.70 -2.74
CA LEU A 109 -11.44 -0.68 -2.23
C LEU A 109 -12.16 -1.59 -3.23
N ASN A 110 -11.92 -2.90 -3.14
CA ASN A 110 -12.80 -3.85 -3.85
C ASN A 110 -14.18 -3.83 -3.18
N LEU A 111 -15.27 -3.96 -3.94
CA LEU A 111 -16.63 -3.98 -3.39
C LEU A 111 -16.82 -5.02 -2.27
N ASN A 112 -16.26 -6.22 -2.43
CA ASN A 112 -16.33 -7.27 -1.41
C ASN A 112 -15.59 -6.88 -0.12
N GLN A 113 -14.47 -6.15 -0.25
CA GLN A 113 -13.72 -5.64 0.90
C GLN A 113 -14.47 -4.49 1.58
N ALA A 114 -15.05 -3.58 0.80
CA ALA A 114 -15.85 -2.47 1.29
C ALA A 114 -17.09 -2.99 2.05
N GLN A 115 -17.81 -3.97 1.50
CA GLN A 115 -18.97 -4.58 2.14
C GLN A 115 -18.60 -5.24 3.47
N LYS A 116 -17.57 -6.09 3.49
CA LYS A 116 -17.09 -6.74 4.72
C LYS A 116 -16.65 -5.71 5.76
N ALA A 117 -15.97 -4.64 5.33
CA ALA A 117 -15.52 -3.58 6.22
C ALA A 117 -16.69 -2.79 6.82
N LEU A 118 -17.68 -2.43 6.00
CA LEU A 118 -18.89 -1.74 6.44
C LEU A 118 -19.71 -2.59 7.41
N GLN A 119 -19.89 -3.88 7.12
CA GLN A 119 -20.61 -4.79 7.98
C GLN A 119 -19.92 -4.98 9.34
N ALA A 120 -18.60 -5.12 9.35
CA ALA A 120 -17.83 -5.20 10.59
C ALA A 120 -17.88 -3.88 11.38
N LEU A 121 -17.80 -2.73 10.71
CA LEU A 121 -17.94 -1.43 11.38
C LEU A 121 -19.34 -1.26 11.97
N ALA A 122 -20.40 -1.65 11.24
CA ALA A 122 -21.78 -1.51 11.70
C ALA A 122 -22.04 -2.37 12.94
N SER A 123 -21.56 -3.63 12.94
CA SER A 123 -21.71 -4.54 14.07
C SER A 123 -20.96 -4.08 15.33
N ASP A 124 -19.84 -3.37 15.18
CA ASP A 124 -19.03 -2.90 16.30
C ASP A 124 -19.41 -1.50 16.83
N THR A 125 -20.12 -0.68 16.06
CA THR A 125 -20.36 0.74 16.38
C THR A 125 -21.83 1.14 16.53
N ASN A 126 -22.73 0.17 16.54
CA ASN A 126 -24.19 0.35 16.49
C ASN A 126 -24.60 1.13 15.22
N GLY A 127 -23.98 0.79 14.09
CA GLY A 127 -24.48 1.24 12.79
C GLY A 127 -25.71 0.42 12.40
N PHE A 128 -26.67 1.06 11.75
CA PHE A 128 -27.89 0.39 11.26
C PHE A 128 -27.93 0.39 9.73
N LEU A 129 -28.76 -0.49 9.18
CA LEU A 129 -28.94 -0.64 7.75
C LEU A 129 -30.28 -0.05 7.33
N GLU A 130 -30.29 0.69 6.24
CA GLU A 130 -31.50 1.11 5.54
C GLU A 130 -31.57 0.38 4.20
N VAL A 131 -32.77 -0.02 3.79
CA VAL A 131 -32.99 -0.69 2.50
C VAL A 131 -33.98 0.14 1.68
N SER A 132 -33.60 0.45 0.44
CA SER A 132 -34.46 1.15 -0.52
C SER A 132 -35.56 0.23 -1.06
N ASP A 133 -36.60 0.83 -1.62
CA ASP A 133 -37.59 0.21 -2.50
C ASP A 133 -37.00 -0.69 -3.60
N GLU A 134 -35.87 -0.29 -4.20
CA GLU A 134 -35.15 -1.05 -5.23
C GLU A 134 -34.25 -2.17 -4.66
N GLY A 135 -34.21 -2.34 -3.32
CA GLY A 135 -33.38 -3.34 -2.65
C GLY A 135 -31.94 -2.90 -2.37
N ASP A 136 -31.61 -1.63 -2.60
CA ASP A 136 -30.29 -1.08 -2.31
C ASP A 136 -30.06 -0.94 -0.80
N VAL A 137 -28.91 -1.41 -0.31
CA VAL A 137 -28.54 -1.37 1.11
C VAL A 137 -27.63 -0.18 1.42
N LEU A 138 -28.04 0.62 2.40
CA LEU A 138 -27.29 1.76 2.93
C LEU A 138 -26.85 1.48 4.36
N TYR A 139 -25.65 1.90 4.69
CA TYR A 139 -25.08 1.82 6.03
C TYR A 139 -25.11 3.22 6.66
N VAL A 140 -25.73 3.34 7.83
CA VAL A 140 -25.81 4.58 8.58
C VAL A 140 -25.02 4.45 9.87
N PHE A 141 -24.06 5.34 10.06
CA PHE A 141 -23.18 5.38 11.22
C PHE A 141 -23.47 6.58 12.11
N PRO A 142 -23.53 6.41 13.44
CA PRO A 142 -23.65 7.53 14.37
C PRO A 142 -22.38 8.39 14.32
N LYS A 143 -22.49 9.70 14.60
CA LYS A 143 -21.33 10.63 14.58
C LYS A 143 -20.17 10.18 15.49
N ASP A 144 -20.48 9.49 16.58
CA ASP A 144 -19.49 9.00 17.55
C ASP A 144 -18.99 7.56 17.29
N TYR A 145 -19.24 7.00 16.10
CA TYR A 145 -18.90 5.60 15.81
C TYR A 145 -17.42 5.28 16.05
N ARG A 146 -16.50 6.21 15.77
CA ARG A 146 -15.06 6.04 16.01
C ARG A 146 -14.69 5.93 17.49
N ALA A 147 -15.33 6.73 18.34
CA ALA A 147 -15.10 6.68 19.78
C ALA A 147 -15.61 5.34 20.35
N LYS A 148 -16.79 4.89 19.90
CA LYS A 148 -17.34 3.57 20.25
C LYS A 148 -16.42 2.44 19.79
N LEU A 149 -15.85 2.53 18.59
CA LEU A 149 -14.93 1.54 18.06
C LEU A 149 -13.62 1.47 18.85
N ALA A 150 -13.04 2.62 19.20
CA ALA A 150 -11.81 2.70 20.00
C ALA A 150 -12.01 2.29 21.47
N ALA A 151 -13.24 2.37 21.99
CA ALA A 151 -13.59 1.82 23.30
C ALA A 151 -13.59 0.29 23.29
N LYS A 152 -13.98 -0.33 22.18
CA LYS A 152 -14.15 -1.78 22.03
C LYS A 152 -12.86 -2.52 21.61
N SER A 153 -12.02 -1.88 20.79
CA SER A 153 -10.83 -2.52 20.17
C SER A 153 -9.51 -2.13 20.86
N LEU A 154 -8.81 -3.13 21.41
CA LEU A 154 -7.47 -2.91 21.97
C LEU A 154 -6.42 -2.70 20.87
N ARG A 155 -6.55 -3.38 19.73
CA ARG A 155 -5.62 -3.27 18.60
C ARG A 155 -5.53 -1.84 18.07
N ILE A 156 -6.67 -1.15 17.96
CA ILE A 156 -6.74 0.26 17.51
C ILE A 156 -6.05 1.21 18.51
N ARG A 157 -6.07 0.89 19.81
CA ARG A 157 -5.37 1.69 20.84
C ARG A 157 -3.84 1.53 20.79
N PHE A 158 -3.34 0.34 20.46
CA PHE A 158 -1.89 0.05 20.46
C PHE A 158 -1.22 0.25 19.10
N GLU A 159 -1.96 0.27 18.00
CA GLU A 159 -1.45 0.60 16.66
C GLU A 159 -0.56 1.87 16.62
N PRO A 160 -0.94 3.01 17.23
CA PRO A 160 -0.08 4.19 17.24
C PRO A 160 1.24 4.00 18.00
N TRP A 161 1.32 3.05 18.94
CA TRP A 161 2.55 2.74 19.67
C TRP A 161 3.51 1.92 18.81
N VAL A 162 2.99 0.97 18.03
CA VAL A 162 3.79 0.19 17.08
C VAL A 162 4.37 1.09 16.00
N ASP A 163 3.56 2.00 15.45
CA ASP A 163 4.03 2.96 14.45
C ASP A 163 5.10 3.90 15.03
N LYS A 164 4.93 4.35 16.28
CA LYS A 164 5.96 5.13 16.99
C LYS A 164 7.25 4.34 17.21
N ALA A 165 7.15 3.06 17.60
CA ALA A 165 8.31 2.21 17.84
C ALA A 165 9.09 1.92 16.55
N LYS A 166 8.40 1.66 15.44
CA LYS A 166 9.02 1.50 14.12
C LYS A 166 9.78 2.77 13.70
N ALA A 167 9.15 3.94 13.86
CA ALA A 167 9.79 5.22 13.56
C ALA A 167 11.03 5.48 14.43
N ALA A 168 10.97 5.14 15.73
CA ALA A 168 12.11 5.27 16.63
C ALA A 168 13.25 4.31 16.26
N LEU A 169 12.94 3.08 15.85
CA LEU A 169 13.94 2.10 15.40
C LEU A 169 14.62 2.55 14.10
N GLU A 170 13.83 3.00 13.11
CA GLU A 170 14.37 3.56 11.87
C GLU A 170 15.29 4.74 12.17
N TYR A 171 14.89 5.65 13.07
CA TYR A 171 15.71 6.77 13.50
C TYR A 171 17.03 6.33 14.14
N LEU A 172 16.99 5.34 15.05
CA LEU A 172 18.19 4.83 15.72
C LEU A 172 19.21 4.28 14.72
N VAL A 173 18.75 3.57 13.67
CA VAL A 173 19.63 3.08 12.59
C VAL A 173 20.28 4.24 11.83
N ARG A 174 19.50 5.29 11.49
CA ARG A 174 20.04 6.48 10.78
C ARG A 174 21.12 7.17 11.59
N VAL A 175 20.85 7.37 12.87
CA VAL A 175 21.72 8.08 13.80
C VAL A 175 22.99 7.31 14.09
N SER A 176 22.87 6.02 14.41
CA SER A 176 24.03 5.14 14.63
C SER A 176 24.95 5.09 13.42
N PHE A 177 24.41 5.09 12.20
CA PHE A 177 25.24 5.09 11.00
C PHE A 177 26.06 6.37 10.81
N GLY A 178 25.45 7.56 11.02
CA GLY A 178 26.16 8.82 10.89
C GLY A 178 27.17 9.07 12.01
N THR A 179 26.85 8.67 13.24
CA THR A 179 27.80 8.73 14.37
C THR A 179 28.97 7.76 14.18
N ALA A 180 28.73 6.58 13.58
CA ALA A 180 29.79 5.64 13.21
C ALA A 180 30.79 6.23 12.20
N LEU A 181 30.34 7.09 11.26
CA LEU A 181 31.22 7.79 10.32
C LEU A 181 32.20 8.71 11.05
N ILE A 182 31.69 9.49 12.00
CA ILE A 182 32.52 10.41 12.78
C ILE A 182 33.49 9.62 13.65
N ALA A 183 33.00 8.57 14.33
CA ALA A 183 33.83 7.69 15.13
C ALA A 183 34.93 7.01 14.31
N SER A 184 34.63 6.57 13.08
CA SER A 184 35.62 5.94 12.20
C SER A 184 36.71 6.93 11.80
N ILE A 185 36.34 8.17 11.44
CA ILE A 185 37.32 9.23 11.10
C ILE A 185 38.22 9.50 12.30
N VAL A 186 37.65 9.70 13.49
CA VAL A 186 38.43 9.98 14.71
C VAL A 186 39.39 8.83 15.03
N LEU A 187 38.94 7.58 14.98
CA LEU A 187 39.78 6.41 15.24
C LEU A 187 40.92 6.26 14.22
N VAL A 188 40.62 6.45 12.93
CA VAL A 188 41.61 6.31 11.86
C VAL A 188 42.70 7.37 12.00
N TYR A 189 42.33 8.64 12.12
CA TYR A 189 43.31 9.73 12.17
C TYR A 189 44.09 9.80 13.47
N THR A 190 43.48 9.47 14.62
CA THR A 190 44.21 9.34 15.89
C THR A 190 45.27 8.25 15.82
N THR A 191 44.97 7.12 15.17
CA THR A 191 45.93 6.02 14.97
C THR A 191 47.05 6.41 14.03
N ILE A 192 46.76 7.11 12.93
CA ILE A 192 47.77 7.64 12.01
C ILE A 192 48.73 8.57 12.77
N ILE A 193 48.22 9.51 13.56
CA ILE A 193 49.04 10.45 14.35
C ILE A 193 49.90 9.69 15.38
N ALA A 194 49.32 8.73 16.09
CA ALA A 194 50.03 7.90 17.05
C ALA A 194 51.20 7.14 16.39
N LEU A 195 50.97 6.58 15.19
CA LEU A 195 51.95 5.80 14.46
C LEU A 195 53.08 6.65 13.84
N ILE A 196 52.78 7.89 13.46
CA ILE A 196 53.80 8.86 13.01
C ILE A 196 54.65 9.28 14.21
N THR A 197 54.02 9.62 15.34
CA THR A 197 54.71 10.10 16.55
C THR A 197 55.59 9.01 17.17
N SER A 198 55.17 7.75 17.13
CA SER A 198 55.95 6.62 17.65
C SER A 198 57.16 6.25 16.77
N ARG A 199 57.25 6.76 15.54
CA ARG A 199 58.40 6.56 14.64
C ARG A 199 59.48 7.63 14.84
N SER A 200 59.18 8.68 15.59
CA SER A 200 60.05 9.82 15.85
C SER A 200 60.56 9.83 17.30
N ASP A 201 61.30 8.79 17.68
CA ASP A 201 62.20 8.83 18.82
C ASP A 201 63.64 8.91 18.28
N GLU A 202 64.14 10.13 18.11
CA GLU A 202 65.54 10.52 18.35
C GLU A 202 65.74 12.04 18.05
N ASP A 203 66.10 12.76 19.11
CA ASP A 203 66.76 14.07 19.20
C ASP A 203 66.09 15.35 18.61
N ASN A 204 65.41 16.11 19.47
CA ASN A 204 65.99 17.37 19.99
C ASN A 204 65.15 18.06 21.08
N ARG A 205 65.86 18.46 22.15
CA ARG A 205 65.41 19.39 23.18
C ARG A 205 65.31 20.80 22.60
N GLY A 206 64.15 21.44 22.72
CA GLY A 206 64.06 22.90 22.81
C GLY A 206 63.14 23.61 21.81
N ARG A 207 62.10 24.24 22.37
CA ARG A 207 61.63 25.59 22.05
C ARG A 207 60.83 25.78 20.74
N ARG A 208 59.49 25.79 20.86
CA ARG A 208 58.63 27.00 20.88
C ARG A 208 57.19 26.56 20.65
N GLY A 209 56.31 26.93 21.60
CA GLY A 209 54.87 26.91 21.37
C GLY A 209 54.55 27.80 20.18
N ARG A 210 54.13 27.17 19.09
CA ARG A 210 53.39 27.80 18.01
C ARG A 210 51.95 27.39 18.24
N SER A 211 51.11 28.36 18.62
CA SER A 211 49.67 28.20 18.52
C SER A 211 49.35 27.73 17.11
N TYR A 212 48.77 26.55 17.00
CA TYR A 212 47.99 26.18 15.84
C TYR A 212 46.81 27.14 15.79
N ASP A 213 46.90 28.15 14.93
CA ASP A 213 45.73 28.84 14.42
C ASP A 213 45.03 27.87 13.45
N THR A 214 44.25 26.96 14.03
CA THR A 214 43.32 26.12 13.28
C THR A 214 42.18 27.02 12.84
N GLY A 215 42.38 27.72 11.71
CA GLY A 215 41.36 28.47 10.97
C GLY A 215 40.25 27.59 10.36
N PHE A 216 39.92 26.47 11.02
CA PHE A 216 38.75 25.65 10.75
C PHE A 216 37.87 25.67 11.99
N THR A 217 37.19 26.80 12.19
CA THR A 217 36.07 26.89 13.12
C THR A 217 34.92 26.05 12.56
N PHE A 218 34.94 24.75 12.84
CA PHE A 218 33.74 23.93 12.74
C PHE A 218 32.74 24.52 13.74
N TYR A 219 31.69 25.15 13.23
CA TYR A 219 30.49 25.43 14.01
C TYR A 219 29.77 24.10 14.31
N PHE A 220 30.35 23.27 15.18
CA PHE A 220 29.64 22.21 15.88
C PHE A 220 29.25 22.78 17.25
N SER A 221 27.98 23.17 17.40
CA SER A 221 27.47 23.51 18.73
C SER A 221 27.33 22.20 19.53
N PRO A 222 27.92 22.07 20.73
CA PRO A 222 27.70 20.91 21.60
C PRO A 222 26.22 20.79 22.02
N THR A 223 25.48 21.90 21.89
CA THR A 223 24.04 22.02 22.14
C THR A 223 23.16 21.39 21.06
N ASP A 224 23.67 21.20 19.82
CA ASP A 224 22.97 20.40 18.78
C ASP A 224 22.91 18.91 19.12
N LEU A 225 23.80 18.45 20.01
CA LEU A 225 23.77 17.07 20.53
C LEU A 225 22.66 16.85 21.55
N PHE A 226 22.02 17.90 22.07
CA PHE A 226 21.00 17.82 23.12
C PHE A 226 19.56 17.85 22.58
N TRP A 227 19.34 18.34 21.36
CA TRP A 227 18.06 18.22 20.62
C TRP A 227 17.91 16.87 19.87
N TYR A 228 18.91 15.99 20.01
CA TYR A 228 19.09 14.61 19.52
C TYR A 228 18.02 13.59 19.98
N TRP A 229 17.06 13.97 20.83
CA TRP A 229 16.14 13.04 21.53
C TRP A 229 14.64 13.22 21.25
N ASP A 230 14.21 14.04 20.28
CA ASP A 230 12.76 14.20 20.01
C ASP A 230 12.20 13.11 19.07
N PRO A 231 11.36 12.17 19.56
CA PRO A 231 10.76 11.10 18.75
C PRO A 231 9.68 11.60 17.76
N TYR A 232 9.24 12.87 17.87
CA TYR A 232 8.10 13.41 17.14
C TYR A 232 8.45 14.27 15.92
N TYR A 233 9.75 14.40 15.59
CA TYR A 233 10.21 15.30 14.52
C TYR A 233 9.65 14.93 13.12
N TYR A 234 9.55 13.63 12.79
CA TYR A 234 9.14 13.18 11.45
C TYR A 234 7.65 13.34 11.14
N ARG A 235 6.75 13.26 12.13
CA ARG A 235 5.31 13.45 11.88
C ARG A 235 4.99 14.87 11.42
N ARG A 236 5.82 15.84 11.80
CA ARG A 236 5.68 17.26 11.42
C ARG A 236 6.08 17.53 9.97
N ARG A 237 6.87 16.65 9.33
CA ARG A 237 7.38 16.84 7.96
C ARG A 237 6.50 16.23 6.87
N ARG A 238 5.64 15.23 7.18
CA ARG A 238 4.66 14.70 6.19
C ARG A 238 3.53 15.69 5.84
N LEU A 239 3.34 16.73 6.66
CA LEU A 239 2.36 17.81 6.46
C LEU A 239 3.02 19.14 6.03
N ARG A 240 4.34 19.18 5.86
CA ARG A 240 5.06 20.37 5.38
C ARG A 240 5.68 20.07 4.03
N THR A 241 5.05 20.65 3.02
CA THR A 241 5.58 20.81 1.67
C THR A 241 7.01 21.32 1.69
N ASP A 242 7.79 20.85 0.71
CA ASP A 242 9.16 21.26 0.42
C ASP A 242 9.32 22.79 0.46
N ASP A 243 10.32 23.25 1.23
CA ASP A 243 11.30 24.30 0.86
C ASP A 243 12.02 24.78 2.15
N ASP A 244 13.35 24.69 2.14
CA ASP A 244 14.31 25.44 2.98
C ASP A 244 14.61 25.06 4.45
N GLU A 245 14.31 23.85 4.94
CA GLU A 245 14.90 23.41 6.22
C GLU A 245 16.16 22.56 5.98
N LYS A 246 17.34 23.15 6.27
CA LYS A 246 18.66 22.51 6.17
C LYS A 246 18.64 21.14 6.86
N MET A 247 19.06 20.09 6.15
CA MET A 247 19.14 18.76 6.74
C MET A 247 20.31 18.71 7.73
N ASN A 248 20.12 18.00 8.83
CA ASN A 248 21.22 17.74 9.76
C ASN A 248 22.28 16.87 9.07
N PHE A 249 23.56 17.06 9.39
CA PHE A 249 24.66 16.31 8.76
C PHE A 249 24.43 14.79 8.72
N ILE A 250 23.98 14.19 9.83
CA ILE A 250 23.71 12.74 9.93
C ILE A 250 22.53 12.34 9.02
N GLU A 251 21.52 13.20 8.90
CA GLU A 251 20.40 12.99 7.97
C GLU A 251 20.88 13.07 6.53
N SER A 252 21.76 14.03 6.20
CA SER A 252 22.38 14.13 4.88
C SER A 252 23.25 12.91 4.56
N VAL A 253 24.02 12.39 5.53
CA VAL A 253 24.80 11.14 5.37
C VAL A 253 23.88 9.96 5.10
N PHE A 254 22.83 9.80 5.89
CA PHE A 254 21.89 8.70 5.72
C PHE A 254 21.13 8.78 4.40
N SER A 255 20.60 9.96 4.05
CA SER A 255 19.92 10.21 2.78
C SER A 255 20.86 9.96 1.59
N PHE A 256 22.13 10.36 1.70
CA PHE A 256 23.13 10.05 0.69
C PHE A 256 23.40 8.55 0.54
N VAL A 257 23.61 7.80 1.63
CA VAL A 257 24.00 6.37 1.58
C VAL A 257 22.82 5.44 1.31
N PHE A 258 21.65 5.69 1.91
CA PHE A 258 20.48 4.80 1.81
C PHE A 258 19.31 5.40 1.01
N GLY A 259 19.19 6.71 0.93
CA GLY A 259 18.06 7.40 0.30
C GLY A 259 16.90 7.67 1.26
N ASP A 260 15.86 8.35 0.77
CA ASP A 260 14.74 8.85 1.58
C ASP A 260 13.50 7.93 1.56
N GLY A 261 13.65 6.71 1.04
CA GLY A 261 12.57 5.75 0.87
C GLY A 261 11.87 5.84 -0.48
N ASP A 262 10.81 5.05 -0.63
CA ASP A 262 10.02 4.99 -1.87
C ASP A 262 9.08 6.21 -1.95
N PRO A 263 9.20 7.10 -2.95
CA PRO A 263 8.30 8.24 -3.13
C PRO A 263 6.89 7.81 -3.54
N ASN A 264 6.72 6.57 -3.98
CA ASN A 264 5.50 5.99 -4.49
C ASN A 264 4.87 4.98 -3.50
N GLN A 265 5.08 5.13 -2.20
CA GLN A 265 4.37 4.30 -1.21
C GLN A 265 2.86 4.54 -1.29
N GLY A 266 2.09 3.45 -1.41
CA GLY A 266 0.63 3.53 -1.48
C GLY A 266 0.07 4.01 -2.82
N ILE A 267 0.89 4.12 -3.87
CA ILE A 267 0.43 4.64 -5.17
C ILE A 267 -0.68 3.83 -5.81
N GLU A 268 -0.71 2.51 -5.58
CA GLU A 268 -1.80 1.68 -6.11
C GLU A 268 -3.11 2.04 -5.43
N GLU A 269 -3.10 2.34 -4.13
CA GLU A 269 -4.30 2.74 -3.40
C GLU A 269 -4.84 4.07 -3.92
N GLU A 270 -3.95 5.02 -4.15
CA GLU A 270 -4.28 6.30 -4.79
C GLU A 270 -4.82 6.08 -6.21
N ARG A 271 -4.18 5.23 -7.01
CA ARG A 271 -4.63 4.88 -8.37
C ARG A 271 -6.06 4.34 -8.35
N TRP A 272 -6.36 3.36 -7.51
CA TRP A 272 -7.69 2.77 -7.41
C TRP A 272 -8.73 3.77 -6.92
N LYS A 273 -8.33 4.68 -6.03
CA LYS A 273 -9.18 5.79 -5.58
C LYS A 273 -9.48 6.77 -6.71
N LEU A 274 -8.51 7.13 -7.54
CA LEU A 274 -8.72 7.99 -8.71
C LEU A 274 -9.67 7.31 -9.71
N ILE A 275 -9.45 6.04 -10.03
CA ILE A 275 -10.30 5.27 -10.96
C ILE A 275 -11.73 5.19 -10.42
N GLY A 276 -11.91 4.80 -9.16
CA GLY A 276 -13.23 4.67 -8.55
C GLY A 276 -13.99 5.99 -8.51
N GLN A 277 -13.30 7.09 -8.15
CA GLN A 277 -13.90 8.43 -8.17
C GLN A 277 -14.25 8.89 -9.58
N TYR A 278 -13.38 8.61 -10.56
CA TYR A 278 -13.61 8.94 -11.96
C TYR A 278 -14.86 8.25 -12.51
N ILE A 279 -14.99 6.94 -12.27
CA ILE A 279 -16.17 6.16 -12.68
C ILE A 279 -17.44 6.69 -11.99
N ALA A 280 -17.39 6.93 -10.68
CA ALA A 280 -18.53 7.44 -9.93
C ALA A 280 -18.95 8.87 -10.34
N SER A 281 -17.98 9.75 -10.63
CA SER A 281 -18.28 11.10 -11.13
C SER A 281 -18.92 11.09 -12.51
N ASN A 282 -18.62 10.06 -13.29
CA ASN A 282 -19.13 9.86 -14.65
C ASN A 282 -20.43 9.05 -14.70
N GLY A 283 -21.14 8.87 -13.57
CA GLY A 283 -22.41 8.15 -13.54
C GLY A 283 -22.26 6.65 -13.82
N GLY A 284 -21.12 6.07 -13.45
CA GLY A 284 -20.88 4.64 -13.49
C GLY A 284 -20.76 4.02 -14.88
N VAL A 285 -20.63 4.80 -15.95
CA VAL A 285 -20.35 4.29 -17.30
C VAL A 285 -19.13 4.99 -17.88
N VAL A 286 -18.19 4.19 -18.37
CA VAL A 286 -16.92 4.68 -18.94
C VAL A 286 -16.49 3.86 -20.16
N ALA A 287 -15.78 4.51 -21.07
CA ALA A 287 -15.08 3.83 -22.16
C ALA A 287 -13.68 3.35 -21.71
N ALA A 288 -13.11 2.36 -22.39
CA ALA A 288 -11.77 1.85 -22.06
C ALA A 288 -10.70 2.97 -22.10
N GLU A 289 -10.80 3.82 -23.12
CA GLU A 289 -9.87 4.92 -23.38
C GLU A 289 -9.88 5.96 -22.25
N GLU A 290 -10.99 6.13 -21.54
CA GLU A 290 -11.08 7.03 -20.39
C GLU A 290 -10.32 6.51 -19.16
N LEU A 291 -10.17 5.20 -19.05
CA LEU A 291 -9.46 4.55 -17.94
C LEU A 291 -7.96 4.37 -18.24
N ALA A 292 -7.58 4.35 -19.53
CA ALA A 292 -6.22 4.20 -20.00
C ALA A 292 -5.18 5.13 -19.30
N PRO A 293 -5.45 6.43 -19.05
CA PRO A 293 -4.51 7.32 -18.36
C PRO A 293 -4.18 6.94 -16.91
N TYR A 294 -4.97 6.05 -16.28
CA TYR A 294 -4.78 5.62 -14.91
C TYR A 294 -4.18 4.20 -14.80
N LEU A 295 -4.06 3.49 -15.92
CA LEU A 295 -3.65 2.09 -15.95
C LEU A 295 -2.23 1.90 -16.49
N ASP A 296 -1.66 0.73 -16.18
CA ASP A 296 -0.38 0.30 -16.74
C ASP A 296 -0.62 -0.45 -18.04
N LEU A 297 -0.43 0.26 -19.16
CA LEU A 297 -0.60 -0.31 -20.48
C LEU A 297 0.72 -0.94 -20.91
N GLN A 298 0.75 -2.27 -20.99
CA GLN A 298 1.85 -2.95 -21.66
C GLN A 298 1.68 -2.71 -23.14
N THR A 299 2.58 -1.93 -23.74
CA THR A 299 2.64 -1.73 -25.20
C THR A 299 3.14 -3.02 -25.85
N THR A 300 2.37 -4.10 -25.76
CA THR A 300 2.60 -5.32 -26.54
C THR A 300 2.15 -5.04 -27.96
N ASN A 301 3.11 -4.68 -28.81
CA ASN A 301 3.07 -4.79 -30.26
C ASN A 301 1.79 -4.27 -30.95
N GLY A 302 1.57 -2.95 -30.96
CA GLY A 302 0.77 -2.28 -32.00
C GLY A 302 -0.72 -2.63 -32.09
N ALA A 303 -1.26 -3.50 -31.23
CA ALA A 303 -2.68 -3.77 -31.16
C ALA A 303 -3.33 -2.71 -30.25
N MET A 304 -3.57 -1.53 -30.83
CA MET A 304 -4.33 -0.44 -30.20
C MET A 304 -5.81 -0.80 -29.90
N SER A 305 -6.19 -2.05 -30.16
CA SER A 305 -7.55 -2.58 -30.12
C SER A 305 -7.82 -3.55 -28.98
N ASP A 306 -6.82 -3.92 -28.18
CA ASP A 306 -7.04 -4.87 -27.09
C ASP A 306 -7.41 -4.11 -25.79
N GLU A 307 -8.71 -4.02 -25.50
CA GLU A 307 -9.25 -3.40 -24.29
C GLU A 307 -9.07 -4.27 -23.02
N SER A 308 -8.29 -5.35 -23.11
CA SER A 308 -7.99 -6.28 -22.00
C SER A 308 -7.42 -5.62 -20.75
N TYR A 309 -6.85 -4.42 -20.86
CA TYR A 309 -6.32 -3.69 -19.71
C TYR A 309 -7.41 -3.21 -18.72
N VAL A 310 -8.68 -3.19 -19.11
CA VAL A 310 -9.81 -2.76 -18.26
C VAL A 310 -10.25 -3.87 -17.29
N LEU A 311 -9.94 -5.14 -17.59
CA LEU A 311 -10.41 -6.31 -16.82
C LEU A 311 -10.14 -6.22 -15.30
N PRO A 312 -8.98 -5.75 -14.81
CA PRO A 312 -8.76 -5.59 -13.38
C PRO A 312 -9.71 -4.56 -12.72
N VAL A 313 -10.14 -3.55 -13.47
CA VAL A 313 -11.11 -2.55 -13.01
C VAL A 313 -12.49 -3.18 -12.88
N LEU A 314 -12.90 -3.97 -13.88
CA LEU A 314 -14.16 -4.71 -13.85
C LEU A 314 -14.22 -5.66 -12.66
N LEU A 315 -13.15 -6.42 -12.41
CA LEU A 315 -13.09 -7.34 -11.29
C LEU A 315 -13.16 -6.64 -9.93
N ARG A 316 -12.61 -5.43 -9.82
CA ARG A 316 -12.53 -4.70 -8.54
C ARG A 316 -13.83 -3.98 -8.20
N PHE A 317 -14.48 -3.38 -9.19
CA PHE A 317 -15.68 -2.55 -9.05
C PHE A 317 -16.95 -3.23 -9.59
N ASP A 318 -16.89 -4.52 -9.89
CA ASP A 318 -18.00 -5.32 -10.44
C ASP A 318 -18.63 -4.69 -11.69
N GLY A 319 -17.75 -4.35 -12.63
CA GLY A 319 -18.12 -3.76 -13.91
C GLY A 319 -18.51 -4.82 -14.94
N GLN A 320 -19.43 -4.46 -15.84
CA GLN A 320 -19.94 -5.31 -16.91
C GLN A 320 -19.76 -4.61 -18.26
N PRO A 321 -19.33 -5.32 -19.32
CA PRO A 321 -19.30 -4.78 -20.66
C PRO A 321 -20.72 -4.74 -21.24
N GLU A 322 -21.13 -3.58 -21.73
CA GLU A 322 -22.36 -3.36 -22.50
C GLU A 322 -21.97 -2.83 -23.89
N ILE A 323 -22.76 -3.15 -24.91
CA ILE A 323 -22.49 -2.73 -26.30
C ILE A 323 -23.45 -1.60 -26.65
N ASP A 324 -22.94 -0.53 -27.25
CA ASP A 324 -23.78 0.57 -27.74
C ASP A 324 -24.49 0.24 -29.07
N GLU A 325 -25.35 1.14 -29.53
CA GLU A 325 -26.05 1.00 -30.82
C GLU A 325 -25.08 0.99 -32.01
N GLU A 326 -23.91 1.61 -31.86
CA GLU A 326 -22.84 1.69 -32.85
C GLU A 326 -21.90 0.46 -32.86
N GLY A 327 -22.06 -0.48 -31.92
CA GLY A 327 -21.23 -1.67 -31.78
C GLY A 327 -19.92 -1.49 -31.00
N ASN A 328 -19.73 -0.38 -30.28
CA ASN A 328 -18.62 -0.17 -29.37
C ASN A 328 -18.89 -0.77 -27.99
N ILE A 329 -17.83 -1.22 -27.32
CA ILE A 329 -17.92 -1.73 -25.95
C ILE A 329 -17.77 -0.56 -24.97
N LEU A 330 -18.72 -0.48 -24.04
CA LEU A 330 -18.75 0.44 -22.92
C LEU A 330 -18.78 -0.37 -21.62
N TYR A 331 -18.22 0.19 -20.55
CA TYR A 331 -18.13 -0.51 -19.27
C TYR A 331 -19.04 0.16 -18.25
N ARG A 332 -20.05 -0.57 -17.80
CA ARG A 332 -21.01 -0.13 -16.79
C ARG A 332 -20.68 -0.71 -15.42
N PHE A 333 -20.82 0.12 -14.40
CA PHE A 333 -20.54 -0.21 -13.00
C PHE A 333 -21.77 0.09 -12.14
N PRO A 334 -22.75 -0.82 -12.07
CA PRO A 334 -24.03 -0.58 -11.41
C PRO A 334 -23.88 -0.16 -9.94
N SER A 335 -22.96 -0.81 -9.21
CA SER A 335 -22.68 -0.50 -7.81
C SER A 335 -22.20 0.94 -7.59
N LEU A 336 -21.50 1.53 -8.56
CA LEU A 336 -20.96 2.88 -8.51
C LEU A 336 -21.96 3.97 -8.98
N GLN A 337 -23.12 3.57 -9.51
CA GLN A 337 -24.21 4.47 -9.90
C GLN A 337 -25.09 4.89 -8.71
N ARG A 338 -25.03 4.12 -7.63
CA ARG A 338 -25.91 4.18 -6.45
C ARG A 338 -25.24 4.98 -5.33
N THR A 339 -25.74 6.18 -5.05
CA THR A 339 -25.14 7.07 -4.06
C THR A 339 -26.14 7.49 -2.98
N ALA A 340 -25.68 7.51 -1.73
CA ALA A 340 -26.47 7.90 -0.56
C ALA A 340 -26.58 9.42 -0.35
N SER A 341 -25.61 10.19 -0.87
CA SER A 341 -25.53 11.64 -0.74
C SER A 341 -25.83 12.38 -2.05
N SER A 342 -26.69 13.39 -1.97
CA SER A 342 -26.94 14.32 -3.08
C SER A 342 -25.79 15.33 -3.22
N GLN A 343 -24.55 14.87 -3.39
CA GLN A 343 -23.45 15.81 -3.63
C GLN A 343 -23.73 16.50 -4.97
N ARG A 344 -24.09 17.79 -4.88
CA ARG A 344 -24.52 18.72 -5.96
C ARG A 344 -23.88 18.33 -7.29
N SER A 345 -24.62 17.56 -8.10
CA SER A 345 -24.11 17.15 -9.41
C SER A 345 -24.11 18.37 -10.31
N GLY A 346 -22.92 18.79 -10.72
CA GLY A 346 -22.77 19.64 -11.90
C GLY A 346 -23.48 18.99 -13.08
N ARG A 347 -23.98 19.87 -13.95
CA ARG A 347 -24.60 19.57 -15.24
C ARG A 347 -23.84 18.45 -15.96
N LYS A 348 -24.57 17.47 -16.54
CA LYS A 348 -24.02 16.45 -17.45
C LYS A 348 -23.35 17.16 -18.64
N GLU A 349 -22.09 17.54 -18.50
CA GLU A 349 -21.34 18.32 -19.49
C GLU A 349 -20.34 17.42 -20.22
N TYR A 350 -20.25 17.66 -21.52
CA TYR A 350 -19.44 16.94 -22.49
C TYR A 350 -17.94 16.89 -22.10
N VAL A 351 -17.37 15.67 -22.08
CA VAL A 351 -15.98 15.33 -21.65
C VAL A 351 -14.92 16.21 -22.33
N GLY A 352 -15.12 16.60 -23.59
CA GLY A 352 -14.08 17.28 -24.37
C GLY A 352 -13.97 18.81 -24.21
N ARG A 353 -14.90 19.50 -23.52
CA ARG A 353 -14.81 20.98 -23.37
C ARG A 353 -14.28 21.44 -22.00
N ARG A 354 -14.18 20.51 -21.03
CA ARG A 354 -13.91 20.85 -19.62
C ARG A 354 -13.13 19.80 -18.83
N TRP A 355 -12.38 18.91 -19.50
CA TRP A 355 -11.33 18.11 -18.85
C TRP A 355 -10.40 19.01 -18.01
N SER A 356 -10.22 20.27 -18.43
CA SER A 356 -9.38 21.28 -17.79
C SER A 356 -9.89 21.83 -16.45
N ASP A 357 -11.21 22.04 -16.27
CA ASP A 357 -11.71 23.00 -15.26
C ASP A 357 -12.71 22.43 -14.23
N TRP A 358 -13.28 21.23 -14.41
CA TRP A 358 -14.34 20.72 -13.51
C TRP A 358 -13.98 19.47 -12.71
N VAL A 359 -12.89 18.79 -13.06
CA VAL A 359 -12.31 17.72 -12.25
C VAL A 359 -11.40 18.35 -11.18
N GLY A 360 -11.98 19.16 -10.31
CA GLY A 360 -11.29 19.95 -9.27
C GLY A 360 -10.69 19.09 -8.15
N GLY A 361 -9.74 18.22 -8.50
CA GLY A 361 -8.94 17.44 -7.55
C GLY A 361 -8.45 16.07 -8.05
N ILE A 362 -8.92 15.56 -9.19
CA ILE A 362 -8.42 14.29 -9.76
C ILE A 362 -7.44 14.66 -10.88
N GLU A 363 -6.19 14.24 -10.73
CA GLU A 363 -5.13 14.52 -11.71
C GLU A 363 -5.52 13.97 -13.09
N LYS A 364 -5.22 14.73 -14.17
CA LYS A 364 -5.60 14.39 -15.55
C LYS A 364 -5.16 12.99 -16.00
N PHE A 365 -4.08 12.50 -15.41
CA PHE A 365 -3.56 11.15 -15.58
C PHE A 365 -2.80 10.76 -14.33
N PHE A 366 -2.63 9.47 -14.10
CA PHE A 366 -1.91 8.97 -12.95
C PHE A 366 -0.39 9.13 -13.13
N ARG A 367 0.21 10.04 -12.37
CA ARG A 367 1.64 10.34 -12.45
C ARG A 367 2.43 9.67 -11.33
N GLU A 368 3.31 8.76 -11.71
CA GLU A 368 4.29 8.21 -10.75
C GLU A 368 5.43 9.19 -10.52
N LYS A 369 5.87 9.31 -9.27
CA LYS A 369 6.98 10.19 -8.89
C LYS A 369 8.30 9.51 -9.21
N LYS A 370 9.26 10.27 -9.73
CA LYS A 370 10.62 9.78 -9.96
C LYS A 370 11.31 9.58 -8.61
N TRP A 371 12.16 8.55 -8.53
CA TRP A 371 13.06 8.34 -7.41
C TRP A 371 14.13 9.42 -7.42
N GLN A 372 14.11 10.28 -6.40
CA GLN A 372 15.22 11.19 -6.14
C GLN A 372 16.37 10.39 -5.55
N PHE A 373 17.60 10.74 -5.92
CA PHE A 373 18.78 10.06 -5.37
C PHE A 373 18.91 10.36 -3.87
N SER A 374 18.83 11.63 -3.50
CA SER A 374 18.74 12.13 -2.14
C SER A 374 18.02 13.47 -2.16
N LYS A 375 17.41 13.85 -1.04
CA LYS A 375 16.80 15.18 -0.81
C LYS A 375 17.80 16.22 -0.32
N THR A 376 19.08 15.87 -0.23
CA THR A 376 20.15 16.74 0.27
C THR A 376 20.44 17.88 -0.68
N SER A 377 20.79 19.04 -0.12
CA SER A 377 21.28 20.17 -0.93
C SER A 377 22.61 19.82 -1.61
N SER A 378 22.97 20.53 -2.69
CA SER A 378 24.25 20.30 -3.38
C SER A 378 25.45 20.52 -2.44
N SER A 379 25.34 21.47 -1.51
CA SER A 379 26.38 21.77 -0.52
C SER A 379 26.56 20.65 0.52
N GLU A 380 25.46 20.11 1.03
CA GLU A 380 25.47 18.98 1.97
C GLU A 380 26.03 17.73 1.31
N THR A 381 25.63 17.47 0.06
CA THR A 381 26.12 16.32 -0.71
C THR A 381 27.63 16.41 -0.91
N ALA A 382 28.16 17.60 -1.22
CA ALA A 382 29.59 17.82 -1.35
C ALA A 382 30.33 17.60 -0.01
N MET A 383 29.75 18.04 1.11
CA MET A 383 30.31 17.84 2.45
C MET A 383 30.36 16.35 2.83
N VAL A 384 29.26 15.62 2.62
CA VAL A 384 29.16 14.18 2.90
C VAL A 384 30.15 13.39 2.05
N PHE A 385 30.23 13.72 0.75
CA PHE A 385 31.19 13.11 -0.16
C PHE A 385 32.64 13.40 0.26
N GLY A 386 32.94 14.64 0.65
CA GLY A 386 34.25 15.06 1.12
C GLY A 386 34.67 14.35 2.41
N LEU A 387 33.81 14.30 3.42
CA LEU A 387 34.07 13.61 4.69
C LEU A 387 34.19 12.10 4.50
N GLY A 388 33.35 11.50 3.66
CA GLY A 388 33.49 10.11 3.26
C GLY A 388 34.82 9.85 2.57
N GLY A 389 35.26 10.76 1.70
CA GLY A 389 36.52 10.67 0.96
C GLY A 389 37.73 10.74 1.88
N ILE A 390 37.71 11.65 2.85
CA ILE A 390 38.71 11.76 3.93
C ILE A 390 38.77 10.46 4.74
N ASN A 391 37.62 9.90 5.12
CA ASN A 391 37.56 8.63 5.85
C ASN A 391 38.18 7.47 5.04
N LEU A 392 37.77 7.33 3.77
CA LEU A 392 38.29 6.28 2.88
C LEU A 392 39.80 6.43 2.65
N PHE A 393 40.28 7.65 2.42
CA PHE A 393 41.70 7.94 2.24
C PHE A 393 42.51 7.62 3.50
N GLY A 394 42.01 8.02 4.67
CA GLY A 394 42.60 7.68 5.96
C GLY A 394 42.70 6.17 6.17
N VAL A 395 41.65 5.41 5.84
CA VAL A 395 41.66 3.94 5.96
C VAL A 395 42.69 3.31 5.00
N ILE A 396 42.86 3.84 3.79
CA ILE A 396 43.87 3.37 2.84
C ILE A 396 45.29 3.61 3.37
N ILE A 397 45.58 4.84 3.85
CA ILE A 397 46.87 5.19 4.44
C ILE A 397 47.17 4.32 5.66
N LEU A 398 46.22 4.24 6.59
CA LEU A 398 46.37 3.45 7.80
C LEU A 398 46.62 1.98 7.46
N GLY A 399 45.94 1.44 6.44
CA GLY A 399 46.18 0.09 5.94
C GLY A 399 47.58 -0.12 5.38
N ALA A 400 48.15 0.85 4.69
CA ALA A 400 49.54 0.79 4.24
C ALA A 400 50.51 0.82 5.44
N MET A 401 50.30 1.74 6.39
CA MET A 401 51.19 1.86 7.55
C MET A 401 51.11 0.68 8.52
N LEU A 402 49.93 0.06 8.69
CA LEU A 402 49.75 -1.14 9.50
C LEU A 402 50.43 -2.37 8.88
N LYS A 403 50.43 -2.49 7.55
CA LYS A 403 51.18 -3.56 6.85
C LYS A 403 52.69 -3.44 7.09
N ASP A 404 53.22 -2.21 7.05
CA ASP A 404 54.64 -1.95 7.27
C ASP A 404 55.07 -2.15 8.75
N THR A 405 54.12 -2.05 9.69
CA THR A 405 54.38 -2.13 11.14
C THR A 405 53.98 -3.45 11.77
N ALA A 406 53.46 -4.40 10.99
CA ALA A 406 53.10 -5.75 11.42
C ALA A 406 54.29 -6.57 12.00
N ALA A 407 55.53 -6.08 11.84
CA ALA A 407 56.74 -6.65 12.43
C ALA A 407 57.06 -6.15 13.86
N VAL A 408 56.39 -5.09 14.33
CA VAL A 408 56.59 -4.50 15.67
C VAL A 408 55.36 -4.82 16.53
N THR A 409 55.57 -5.23 17.78
CA THR A 409 54.47 -5.59 18.69
C THR A 409 53.56 -4.39 18.94
N PRO A 410 52.29 -4.40 18.45
CA PRO A 410 51.44 -3.23 18.57
C PRO A 410 51.03 -3.00 20.03
N SER A 411 51.25 -1.78 20.54
CA SER A 411 50.87 -1.41 21.90
C SER A 411 49.38 -1.06 21.97
N GLY A 412 48.71 -1.58 23.01
CA GLY A 412 47.33 -1.27 23.46
C GLY A 412 46.33 -0.80 22.38
N PHE A 413 46.21 0.52 22.22
CA PHE A 413 45.26 1.17 21.31
C PHE A 413 45.46 0.77 19.84
N ILE A 414 46.71 0.63 19.38
CA ILE A 414 47.02 0.25 17.99
C ILE A 414 46.54 -1.18 17.73
N LYS A 415 46.68 -2.09 18.71
CA LYS A 415 46.17 -3.45 18.61
C LYS A 415 44.65 -3.48 18.45
N PHE A 416 43.93 -2.73 19.28
CA PHE A 416 42.47 -2.61 19.16
C PHE A 416 42.03 -2.11 17.77
N VAL A 417 42.70 -1.07 17.23
CA VAL A 417 42.38 -0.54 15.91
C VAL A 417 42.75 -1.53 14.80
N THR A 418 43.84 -2.28 14.96
CA THR A 418 44.22 -3.35 14.03
C THR A 418 43.17 -4.46 13.99
N ASP A 419 42.63 -4.86 15.15
CA ASP A 419 41.59 -5.89 15.25
C ASP A 419 40.27 -5.45 14.58
N ILE A 420 39.89 -4.17 14.71
CA ILE A 420 38.67 -3.61 14.09
C ILE A 420 38.89 -3.10 12.65
N PHE A 421 40.13 -3.09 12.16
CA PHE A 421 40.49 -2.51 10.86
C PHE A 421 39.71 -3.11 9.68
N PRO A 422 39.46 -4.44 9.58
CA PRO A 422 38.63 -4.99 8.52
C PRO A 422 37.21 -4.41 8.51
N LEU A 423 36.63 -4.14 9.69
CA LEU A 423 35.31 -3.50 9.79
C LEU A 423 35.35 -2.05 9.32
N LEU A 424 36.41 -1.30 9.63
CA LEU A 424 36.62 0.06 9.12
C LEU A 424 36.76 0.09 7.60
N GLN A 425 37.45 -0.89 7.01
CA GLN A 425 37.56 -1.05 5.56
C GLN A 425 36.23 -1.36 4.90
N ILE A 426 35.48 -2.32 5.44
CA ILE A 426 34.15 -2.67 4.93
C ILE A 426 33.23 -1.45 5.03
N TYR A 427 33.25 -0.72 6.14
CA TYR A 427 32.45 0.48 6.34
C TYR A 427 32.80 1.58 5.34
N ALA A 428 34.07 1.96 5.22
CA ALA A 428 34.53 3.00 4.31
C ALA A 428 34.28 2.65 2.83
N GLY A 429 34.47 1.38 2.45
CA GLY A 429 34.14 0.89 1.11
C GLY A 429 32.64 0.89 0.83
N SER A 430 31.84 0.40 1.77
CA SER A 430 30.38 0.33 1.65
C SER A 430 29.73 1.71 1.57
N PHE A 431 30.31 2.72 2.24
CA PHE A 431 29.86 4.11 2.19
C PHE A 431 29.75 4.66 0.77
N PHE A 432 30.63 4.23 -0.15
CA PHE A 432 30.58 4.61 -1.56
C PHE A 432 29.95 3.55 -2.45
N ALA A 433 30.18 2.26 -2.16
CA ALA A 433 29.66 1.17 -2.98
C ALA A 433 28.13 1.11 -2.97
N ILE A 434 27.49 1.34 -1.81
CA ILE A 434 26.02 1.32 -1.68
C ILE A 434 25.38 2.44 -2.54
N PRO A 435 25.72 3.73 -2.38
CA PRO A 435 25.14 4.78 -3.21
C PRO A 435 25.45 4.63 -4.70
N LEU A 436 26.63 4.10 -5.09
CA LEU A 436 26.95 3.86 -6.50
C LEU A 436 26.01 2.80 -7.11
N LEU A 437 25.83 1.67 -6.42
CA LEU A 437 24.90 0.63 -6.85
C LEU A 437 23.46 1.16 -6.88
N ARG A 438 23.07 1.94 -5.85
CA ARG A 438 21.74 2.56 -5.77
C ARG A 438 21.51 3.51 -6.94
N TRP A 439 22.49 4.34 -7.30
CA TRP A 439 22.40 5.26 -8.42
C TRP A 439 22.08 4.54 -9.72
N PHE A 440 22.74 3.39 -9.98
CA PHE A 440 22.48 2.59 -11.18
C PHE A 440 21.03 2.04 -11.19
N ILE A 441 20.57 1.47 -10.07
CA ILE A 441 19.20 0.94 -9.93
C ILE A 441 18.16 2.06 -10.08
N ILE A 442 18.37 3.21 -9.43
CA ILE A 442 17.47 4.37 -9.50
C ILE A 442 17.38 4.88 -10.94
N ARG A 443 18.51 4.94 -11.66
CA ARG A 443 18.51 5.36 -13.06
C ARG A 443 17.63 4.47 -13.91
N GLN A 444 17.76 3.15 -13.79
CA GLN A 444 16.92 2.20 -14.52
C GLN A 444 15.44 2.35 -14.15
N ARG A 445 15.12 2.37 -12.85
CA ARG A 445 13.74 2.55 -12.36
C ARG A 445 13.11 3.85 -12.86
N ASN A 446 13.86 4.95 -12.85
CA ASN A 446 13.37 6.24 -13.34
C ASN A 446 13.10 6.22 -14.84
N THR A 447 13.93 5.55 -15.64
CA THR A 447 13.63 5.40 -17.08
C THR A 447 12.36 4.59 -17.33
N ASP A 448 12.08 3.57 -16.51
CA ASP A 448 10.86 2.78 -16.66
C ASP A 448 9.61 3.53 -16.15
N ILE A 449 9.75 4.33 -15.09
CA ILE A 449 8.70 5.26 -14.62
C ILE A 449 8.40 6.32 -15.68
N GLU A 450 9.43 6.88 -16.32
CA GLU A 450 9.27 7.87 -17.38
C GLU A 450 8.52 7.31 -18.58
N LYS A 451 8.86 6.10 -19.04
CA LYS A 451 8.15 5.42 -20.12
C LYS A 451 6.67 5.23 -19.78
N ARG A 452 6.35 4.74 -18.58
CA ARG A 452 4.96 4.51 -18.16
C ARG A 452 4.17 5.82 -18.05
N ASN A 453 4.77 6.86 -17.49
CA ASN A 453 4.15 8.17 -17.41
C ASN A 453 3.93 8.80 -18.80
N GLN A 454 4.89 8.65 -19.72
CA GLN A 454 4.74 9.12 -21.11
C GLN A 454 3.58 8.46 -21.83
N VAL A 455 3.40 7.14 -21.66
CA VAL A 455 2.27 6.40 -22.23
C VAL A 455 0.95 6.97 -21.69
N ARG A 456 0.82 7.11 -20.36
CA ARG A 456 -0.41 7.66 -19.74
C ARG A 456 -0.70 9.10 -20.18
N GLU A 457 0.36 9.92 -20.33
CA GLU A 457 0.24 11.28 -20.83
C GLU A 457 -0.24 11.32 -22.28
N GLN A 458 0.22 10.41 -23.15
CA GLN A 458 -0.26 10.29 -24.53
C GLN A 458 -1.76 9.96 -24.58
N PHE A 459 -2.23 9.02 -23.75
CA PHE A 459 -3.65 8.71 -23.66
C PHE A 459 -4.47 9.89 -23.13
N ALA A 460 -3.96 10.60 -22.12
CA ALA A 460 -4.62 11.81 -21.62
C ALA A 460 -4.75 12.89 -22.70
N ARG A 461 -3.69 13.11 -23.49
CA ARG A 461 -3.73 14.06 -24.62
C ARG A 461 -4.71 13.62 -25.71
N ALA A 462 -4.79 12.34 -26.00
CA ALA A 462 -5.76 11.79 -26.96
C ALA A 462 -7.21 12.02 -26.53
N LEU A 463 -7.49 12.12 -25.23
CA LEU A 463 -8.81 12.41 -24.71
C LEU A 463 -9.13 13.92 -24.66
N GLU A 464 -8.11 14.79 -24.57
CA GLU A 464 -8.29 16.24 -24.69
C GLU A 464 -8.67 16.65 -26.12
N LEU A 465 -8.13 15.96 -27.13
CA LEU A 465 -8.45 16.16 -28.55
C LEU A 465 -8.92 14.85 -29.19
N PRO A 466 -10.15 14.40 -28.89
CA PRO A 466 -10.64 13.11 -29.32
C PRO A 466 -10.95 13.09 -30.82
N ASP A 467 -10.57 11.98 -31.47
CA ASP A 467 -11.01 11.65 -32.82
C ASP A 467 -12.53 11.54 -32.90
N LEU A 468 -13.11 11.68 -34.09
CA LEU A 468 -14.58 11.65 -34.28
C LEU A 468 -15.22 10.35 -33.77
N SER A 469 -14.56 9.20 -33.94
CA SER A 469 -15.01 7.90 -33.44
C SER A 469 -14.98 7.86 -31.91
N LEU A 470 -13.86 8.25 -31.30
CA LEU A 470 -13.70 8.31 -29.85
C LEU A 470 -14.71 9.27 -29.23
N ARG A 471 -14.90 10.44 -29.82
CA ARG A 471 -15.91 11.42 -29.40
C ARG A 471 -17.32 10.84 -29.36
N ARG A 472 -17.71 10.03 -30.35
CA ARG A 472 -19.03 9.36 -30.37
C ARG A 472 -19.13 8.30 -29.27
N LYS A 473 -18.11 7.46 -29.10
CA LYS A 473 -18.04 6.46 -28.03
C LYS A 473 -18.16 7.10 -26.64
N LEU A 474 -17.48 8.23 -26.43
CA LEU A 474 -17.58 9.00 -25.19
C LEU A 474 -18.99 9.57 -24.98
N LEU A 475 -19.65 10.08 -26.02
CA LEU A 475 -21.03 10.56 -25.93
C LEU A 475 -22.01 9.44 -25.56
N SER A 476 -21.90 8.30 -26.24
CA SER A 476 -22.71 7.11 -25.95
C SER A 476 -22.56 6.66 -24.49
N ALA A 477 -21.31 6.67 -23.97
CA ALA A 477 -21.05 6.41 -22.55
C ALA A 477 -21.76 7.39 -21.61
N ARG A 478 -21.86 8.69 -21.98
CA ARG A 478 -22.57 9.70 -21.17
C ARG A 478 -24.08 9.55 -21.26
N ASP A 479 -24.61 9.11 -22.38
CA ASP A 479 -26.05 8.89 -22.58
C ASP A 479 -26.53 7.69 -21.77
N MET A 480 -25.72 6.63 -21.70
CA MET A 480 -25.98 5.45 -20.84
C MET A 480 -25.72 5.70 -19.35
N ALA A 481 -25.02 6.79 -18.99
CA ALA A 481 -24.66 7.09 -17.61
C ALA A 481 -25.89 7.50 -16.77
N GLN A 482 -26.10 6.77 -15.68
CA GLN A 482 -27.19 6.99 -14.73
C GLN A 482 -26.62 7.14 -13.33
N LYS A 483 -27.15 8.11 -12.57
CA LYS A 483 -26.83 8.30 -11.16
C LYS A 483 -28.13 8.32 -10.38
N THR A 484 -28.31 7.34 -9.51
CA THR A 484 -29.46 7.23 -8.63
C THR A 484 -29.04 7.65 -7.23
N VAL A 485 -29.65 8.73 -6.75
CA VAL A 485 -29.45 9.21 -5.39
C VAL A 485 -30.57 8.65 -4.54
N ILE A 486 -30.20 7.85 -3.54
CA ILE A 486 -31.17 7.21 -2.64
C ILE A 486 -31.44 8.17 -1.49
N GLY A 487 -32.52 8.93 -1.60
CA GLY A 487 -32.98 9.83 -0.55
C GLY A 487 -33.64 9.08 0.62
N PRO A 488 -33.98 9.79 1.70
CA PRO A 488 -34.72 9.21 2.82
C PRO A 488 -36.16 8.82 2.46
N ASP A 489 -36.70 9.40 1.40
CA ASP A 489 -38.04 9.18 0.85
C ASP A 489 -38.22 7.81 0.18
N ARG A 490 -37.12 7.16 -0.24
CA ARG A 490 -37.13 5.84 -0.90
C ARG A 490 -36.86 4.67 0.04
N ILE A 491 -36.64 4.94 1.33
CA ILE A 491 -36.33 3.89 2.31
C ILE A 491 -37.62 3.15 2.67
N VAL A 492 -37.62 1.83 2.52
CA VAL A 492 -38.73 0.96 2.90
C VAL A 492 -38.48 0.29 4.25
N TYR A 493 -37.22 -0.08 4.52
CA TYR A 493 -36.87 -0.83 5.73
C TYR A 493 -35.67 -0.21 6.45
N SER A 494 -35.71 -0.18 7.78
CA SER A 494 -34.59 0.24 8.62
C SER A 494 -34.38 -0.72 9.78
N THR A 495 -33.13 -1.08 10.07
CA THR A 495 -32.80 -1.96 11.20
C THR A 495 -32.88 -1.26 12.56
N ASP A 496 -33.01 0.08 12.58
CA ASP A 496 -33.13 0.86 13.82
C ASP A 496 -34.54 0.82 14.43
N ARG A 497 -35.57 0.57 13.60
CA ARG A 497 -36.96 0.50 14.05
C ARG A 497 -37.41 -0.95 14.20
N ASP A 498 -38.40 -1.19 15.05
CA ASP A 498 -38.97 -2.54 15.19
C ASP A 498 -39.76 -2.93 13.93
N LEU A 499 -39.67 -4.21 13.56
CA LEU A 499 -40.36 -4.81 12.40
C LEU A 499 -41.87 -4.53 12.39
N VAL A 500 -42.48 -4.53 13.57
CA VAL A 500 -43.94 -4.40 13.75
C VAL A 500 -44.42 -2.99 13.42
N GLU A 501 -43.65 -1.97 13.78
CA GLU A 501 -43.97 -0.56 13.46
C GLU A 501 -43.84 -0.31 11.95
N GLN A 502 -42.83 -0.89 11.31
CA GLN A 502 -42.58 -0.74 9.87
C GLN A 502 -43.64 -1.44 9.01
N ASP A 503 -44.04 -2.67 9.37
CA ASP A 503 -45.12 -3.39 8.70
C ASP A 503 -46.46 -2.66 8.80
N TYR A 504 -46.71 -1.98 9.91
CA TYR A 504 -47.92 -1.20 10.12
C TYR A 504 -47.93 0.05 9.22
N GLU A 505 -46.84 0.83 9.19
CA GLU A 505 -46.70 2.00 8.31
C GLU A 505 -46.80 1.62 6.82
N ALA A 506 -46.20 0.51 6.39
CA ALA A 506 -46.29 0.02 5.02
C ALA A 506 -47.73 -0.35 4.62
N ARG A 507 -48.47 -1.03 5.51
CA ARG A 507 -49.87 -1.38 5.26
C ARG A 507 -50.80 -0.16 5.25
N GLU A 508 -50.54 0.83 6.11
CA GLU A 508 -51.29 2.09 6.08
C GLU A 508 -51.01 2.89 4.80
N TRP A 509 -49.77 2.89 4.32
CA TRP A 509 -49.39 3.52 3.07
C TRP A 509 -50.10 2.88 1.88
N ASP A 510 -50.06 1.55 1.76
CA ASP A 510 -50.79 0.79 0.74
C ASP A 510 -52.30 1.07 0.76
N ARG A 511 -52.87 1.21 1.96
CA ARG A 511 -54.27 1.54 2.13
C ARG A 511 -54.58 2.94 1.60
N ARG A 512 -53.75 3.94 1.94
CA ARG A 512 -53.91 5.32 1.44
C ARG A 512 -53.73 5.40 -0.08
N PHE A 513 -52.80 4.64 -0.64
CA PHE A 513 -52.58 4.58 -2.08
C PHE A 513 -53.81 4.06 -2.82
N ARG A 514 -54.42 2.98 -2.32
CA ARG A 514 -55.67 2.41 -2.87
C ARG A 514 -56.89 3.31 -2.68
N GLU A 515 -56.92 4.12 -1.62
CA GLU A 515 -57.99 5.10 -1.40
C GLU A 515 -57.87 6.27 -2.40
N ILE A 516 -56.65 6.70 -2.73
CA ILE A 516 -56.38 7.74 -3.74
C ILE A 516 -56.74 7.23 -5.14
N GLU A 517 -56.31 6.01 -5.51
CA GLU A 517 -56.61 5.39 -6.82
C GLU A 517 -58.12 5.15 -7.05
N LYS A 518 -58.92 5.06 -5.96
CA LYS A 518 -60.39 4.96 -6.03
C LYS A 518 -61.10 6.32 -6.09
N SER A 519 -60.39 7.40 -5.84
CA SER A 519 -60.93 8.77 -5.79
C SER A 519 -60.68 9.58 -7.07
N GLU A 520 -59.83 9.07 -7.97
CA GLU A 520 -59.78 9.42 -9.40
C GLU A 520 -60.78 8.57 -10.19
#